data_AF-A0A352NG99-F1
#
_entry.id   AF-A0A352NG99-F1
#
_cell.length_a   1.000
_cell.length_b   1.000
_cell.length_c   1.000
_cell.angle_alpha   90.00
_cell.angle_beta   90.00
_cell.angle_gamma   90.00
#
_symmetry.space_group_name_H-M   'P 1'
#
loop_
_entity.id
_entity.type
_entity.pdbx_description
1 polymer ?
#
loop_
_entity_poly.entity_id
_entity_poly.type
_entity_poly.pdbx_seq_one_letter_code
_entity_poly.pdbx_strand_id
1 'polypeptide(L)'
;GSLIGPKQYKEFSFPYMKELVEAVKEAGGAPPTLHICGNTKKIWQAMADTGAAVLSIEDKIDLSEIKHAVGDRVMIAGNIRPT
;
A
#
# COMPACT_ATOMS: atom_id res chain seq x y z
N GLY A 1 7.29 0.09 5.96
CA GLY A 1 8.53 -0.10 5.18
C GLY A 1 9.72 0.34 6.01
N SER A 2 10.23 -0.55 6.86
CA SER A 2 11.30 -0.21 7.81
C SER A 2 12.70 -0.62 7.35
N LEU A 3 12.78 -1.47 6.32
CA LEU A 3 14.06 -2.01 5.84
C LEU A 3 14.72 -1.11 4.78
N ILE A 4 13.92 -0.52 3.88
CA ILE A 4 14.41 0.34 2.79
C ILE A 4 13.74 1.71 2.84
N GLY A 5 14.49 2.74 2.45
CA GLY A 5 13.99 4.11 2.39
C GLY A 5 13.03 4.35 1.22
N PRO A 6 12.28 5.47 1.19
CA PRO A 6 11.33 5.77 0.12
C PRO A 6 11.94 5.81 -1.29
N LYS A 7 13.20 6.27 -1.43
CA LYS A 7 13.92 6.26 -2.71
C LYS A 7 14.15 4.84 -3.21
N GLN A 8 14.70 3.98 -2.34
CA GLN A 8 14.94 2.58 -2.63
C GLN A 8 13.64 1.82 -2.89
N TYR A 9 12.56 2.12 -2.14
CA TYR A 9 11.25 1.54 -2.41
C TYR A 9 10.76 1.83 -3.82
N LYS A 10 10.88 3.09 -4.26
CA LYS A 10 10.48 3.52 -5.61
C LYS A 10 11.32 2.87 -6.72
N GLU A 11 12.58 2.59 -6.43
CA GLU A 11 13.53 1.98 -7.38
C GLU A 11 13.37 0.45 -7.44
N PHE A 12 13.35 -0.21 -6.29
CA PHE A 12 13.53 -1.66 -6.20
C PHE A 12 12.25 -2.45 -5.91
N SER A 13 11.16 -1.82 -5.46
CA SER A 13 9.93 -2.54 -5.11
C SER A 13 8.72 -2.06 -5.89
N PHE A 14 8.48 -0.74 -5.92
CA PHE A 14 7.29 -0.14 -6.53
C PHE A 14 7.02 -0.60 -7.98
N PRO A 15 8.01 -0.61 -8.91
CA PRO A 15 7.74 -0.95 -10.30
C PRO A 15 7.16 -2.36 -10.45
N TYR A 16 7.73 -3.31 -9.72
CA TYR A 16 7.33 -4.72 -9.77
C TYR A 16 5.97 -4.98 -9.10
N MET A 17 5.63 -4.25 -8.03
CA MET A 17 4.29 -4.34 -7.46
C MET A 17 3.24 -3.78 -8.39
N LYS A 18 3.54 -2.67 -9.08
CA LYS A 18 2.62 -2.10 -10.07
C LYS A 18 2.40 -3.07 -11.23
N GLU A 19 3.49 -3.63 -11.78
CA GLU A 19 3.42 -4.65 -12.84
C GLU A 19 2.59 -5.86 -12.40
N LEU A 20 2.78 -6.35 -11.18
CA LEU A 20 2.00 -7.46 -10.64
C LEU A 20 0.50 -7.12 -10.54
N VAL A 21 0.16 -5.92 -10.06
CA VAL A 21 -1.24 -5.49 -9.97
C VAL A 21 -1.87 -5.37 -11.36
N GLU A 22 -1.13 -4.85 -12.34
CA GLU A 22 -1.57 -4.74 -13.73
C GLU A 22 -1.78 -6.13 -14.35
N ALA A 23 -0.82 -7.06 -14.18
CA ALA A 23 -0.93 -8.43 -14.66
C ALA A 23 -2.14 -9.18 -14.07
N VAL A 24 -2.45 -8.98 -12.78
CA VAL A 24 -3.65 -9.56 -12.15
C VAL A 24 -4.93 -9.03 -12.80
N LYS A 25 -4.99 -7.72 -13.10
CA LYS A 25 -6.14 -7.11 -13.79
C LYS A 25 -6.29 -7.62 -15.21
N GLU A 26 -5.19 -7.72 -15.95
CA GLU A 26 -5.16 -8.24 -17.33
C GLU A 26 -5.60 -9.70 -17.41
N ALA A 27 -5.30 -10.50 -16.39
CA ALA A 27 -5.79 -11.86 -16.24
C ALA A 27 -7.28 -11.96 -15.87
N GLY A 28 -7.99 -10.83 -15.78
CA GLY A 28 -9.40 -10.76 -15.40
C GLY A 28 -9.67 -10.79 -13.88
N GLY A 29 -8.62 -10.69 -13.06
CA GLY A 29 -8.72 -10.62 -11.62
C GLY A 29 -9.09 -9.23 -11.10
N ALA A 30 -9.56 -9.17 -9.85
CA ALA A 30 -9.73 -7.92 -9.14
C ALA A 30 -8.36 -7.38 -8.64
N PRO A 31 -8.20 -6.04 -8.51
CA PRO A 31 -6.98 -5.50 -7.93
C PRO A 31 -6.76 -6.03 -6.50
N PRO A 32 -5.54 -6.46 -6.14
CA PRO A 32 -5.27 -7.13 -4.87
C PRO A 32 -5.20 -6.15 -3.69
N THR A 33 -5.12 -6.73 -2.48
CA THR A 33 -4.74 -6.01 -1.25
C THR A 33 -3.23 -5.93 -1.13
N LEU A 34 -2.70 -4.75 -0.83
CA LEU A 34 -1.29 -4.52 -0.57
C LEU A 34 -1.03 -4.31 0.92
N HIS A 35 -0.11 -5.09 1.49
CA HIS A 35 0.39 -4.93 2.85
C HIS A 35 1.91 -4.79 2.84
N ILE A 36 2.44 -3.84 3.60
CA ILE A 36 3.88 -3.68 3.82
C ILE A 36 4.10 -3.42 5.30
N CYS A 37 4.83 -4.33 5.97
CA CYS A 37 5.16 -4.20 7.38
C CYS A 37 6.02 -2.96 7.68
N GLY A 38 5.95 -2.49 8.91
CA GLY A 38 6.58 -1.29 9.44
C GLY A 38 5.86 0.00 9.06
N ASN A 39 6.36 1.14 9.55
CA ASN A 39 5.80 2.44 9.24
C ASN A 39 5.88 2.75 7.72
N THR A 40 4.73 2.84 7.05
CA THR A 40 4.59 3.08 5.61
C THR A 40 4.26 4.52 5.24
N LYS A 41 4.16 5.43 6.22
CA LYS A 41 3.73 6.82 6.01
C LYS A 41 4.41 7.55 4.86
N LYS A 42 5.72 7.34 4.70
CA LYS A 42 6.52 8.00 3.64
C LYS A 42 6.27 7.45 2.23
N ILE A 43 5.51 6.36 2.09
CA ILE A 43 5.30 5.67 0.82
C ILE A 43 3.81 5.42 0.50
N TRP A 44 2.85 5.91 1.29
CA TRP A 44 1.41 5.68 1.02
C TRP A 44 0.97 6.09 -0.38
N GLN A 45 1.42 7.24 -0.86
CA GLN A 45 1.11 7.68 -2.23
C GLN A 45 1.59 6.66 -3.25
N ALA A 46 2.85 6.23 -3.14
CA ALA A 46 3.42 5.22 -4.02
C ALA A 46 2.73 3.86 -3.88
N MET A 47 2.29 3.49 -2.67
CA MET A 47 1.48 2.28 -2.46
C MET A 47 0.14 2.37 -3.19
N ALA A 48 -0.55 3.51 -3.11
CA ALA A 48 -1.79 3.75 -3.85
C ALA A 48 -1.55 3.81 -5.38
N ASP A 49 -0.40 4.32 -5.82
CA ASP A 49 -0.01 4.39 -7.23
C ASP A 49 0.24 3.00 -7.86
N THR A 50 0.38 1.94 -7.05
CA THR A 50 0.44 0.56 -7.58
C THR A 50 -0.87 0.12 -8.21
N GLY A 51 -1.99 0.78 -7.86
CA GLY A 51 -3.32 0.42 -8.32
C GLY A 51 -3.97 -0.71 -7.52
N ALA A 52 -3.44 -1.07 -6.35
CA ALA A 52 -4.06 -1.97 -5.40
C ALA A 52 -5.43 -1.45 -4.95
N ALA A 53 -6.38 -2.36 -4.69
CA ALA A 53 -7.73 -1.99 -4.26
C ALA A 53 -7.75 -1.56 -2.80
N VAL A 54 -6.94 -2.24 -1.98
CA VAL A 54 -6.93 -2.08 -0.52
C VAL A 54 -5.50 -1.92 -0.04
N LEU A 55 -5.25 -0.95 0.84
CA LEU A 55 -4.03 -0.87 1.63
C LEU A 55 -4.32 -1.39 3.04
N SER A 56 -3.67 -2.51 3.38
CA SER A 56 -3.69 -3.06 4.74
C SER A 56 -2.59 -2.41 5.57
N ILE A 57 -2.96 -1.73 6.66
CA ILE A 57 -2.06 -0.92 7.47
C ILE A 57 -1.83 -1.48 8.88
N GLU A 58 -0.65 -1.17 9.42
CA GLU A 58 -0.27 -1.51 10.80
C GLU A 58 -1.01 -0.70 11.86
N ASP A 59 -1.02 -1.25 13.07
CA ASP A 59 -1.70 -0.77 14.26
C ASP A 59 -1.30 0.63 14.75
N LYS A 60 -0.06 1.03 14.50
CA LYS A 60 0.48 2.32 14.95
C LYS A 60 0.21 3.46 13.97
N ILE A 61 -0.45 3.19 12.85
CA ILE A 61 -0.82 4.22 11.87
C ILE A 61 -2.13 4.89 12.28
N ASP A 62 -2.20 6.21 12.20
CA ASP A 62 -3.44 6.94 12.38
C ASP A 62 -4.35 6.75 11.15
N LEU A 63 -5.54 6.19 11.35
CA LEU A 63 -6.52 5.92 10.28
C LEU A 63 -7.04 7.20 9.62
N SER A 64 -7.24 8.28 10.38
CA SER A 64 -7.66 9.57 9.83
C SER A 64 -6.57 10.14 8.92
N GLU A 65 -5.31 10.01 9.34
CA GLU A 65 -4.19 10.51 8.55
C GLU A 65 -4.05 9.82 7.20
N ILE A 66 -4.07 8.48 7.17
CA ILE A 66 -4.00 7.75 5.90
C ILE A 66 -5.26 7.96 5.05
N LYS A 67 -6.44 8.08 5.69
CA LYS A 67 -7.69 8.39 4.98
C LYS A 67 -7.60 9.73 4.26
N HIS A 68 -7.05 10.76 4.90
CA HIS A 68 -6.81 12.05 4.26
C HIS A 68 -5.74 11.98 3.16
N ALA A 69 -4.73 11.11 3.31
CA ALA A 69 -3.65 11.02 2.35
C ALA A 69 -4.05 10.32 1.04
N VAL A 70 -4.75 9.18 1.11
CA VAL A 70 -5.00 8.31 -0.06
C VAL A 70 -6.40 7.69 -0.09
N GLY A 71 -7.26 8.01 0.87
CA GLY A 71 -8.54 7.34 1.07
C GLY A 71 -9.62 7.64 0.03
N ASP A 72 -9.37 8.60 -0.87
CA ASP A 72 -10.16 8.89 -2.06
C ASP A 72 -9.82 7.96 -3.24
N ARG A 73 -8.68 7.25 -3.17
CA ARG A 73 -8.15 6.41 -4.23
C ARG A 73 -8.17 4.92 -3.91
N VAL A 74 -8.06 4.56 -2.63
CA VAL A 74 -7.92 3.17 -2.17
C VAL A 74 -8.77 2.91 -0.94
N MET A 75 -9.21 1.66 -0.77
CA MET A 75 -9.78 1.20 0.50
C MET A 75 -8.67 1.02 1.53
N ILE A 76 -8.98 1.26 2.80
CA ILE A 76 -8.03 1.10 3.91
C ILE A 76 -8.54 -0.04 4.79
N ALA A 77 -7.70 -1.02 5.07
CA ALA A 77 -8.00 -2.15 5.95
C ALA A 77 -7.05 -2.19 7.14
N GLY A 78 -7.58 -2.62 8.30
CA GLY A 78 -6.88 -2.56 9.58
C GLY A 78 -7.57 -1.61 10.56
N ASN A 79 -6.94 -1.20 11.65
CA ASN A 79 -5.59 -1.58 12.09
C ASN A 79 -5.57 -2.08 13.53
N ILE A 80 -6.55 -2.92 13.85
CA ILE A 80 -6.68 -3.49 15.19
C ILE A 80 -5.42 -4.28 15.56
N ARG A 81 -4.85 -3.97 16.74
CA ARG A 81 -3.76 -4.75 17.30
C ARG A 81 -4.24 -6.16 17.57
N PRO A 82 -3.46 -7.19 17.21
CA PRO A 82 -3.80 -8.57 17.57
C PRO A 82 -3.80 -8.83 19.09
N THR A 83 -3.14 -7.97 19.88
CA THR A 83 -2.94 -8.10 21.34
C THR A 83 -3.04 -6.75 22.04
#